data_AF-A0A9D6EA74-F1
#
_entry.id   AF-A0A9D6EA74-F1
#
_cell.length_a   1.000
_cell.length_b   1.000
_cell.length_c   1.000
_cell.angle_alpha   90.00
_cell.angle_beta   90.00
_cell.angle_gamma   90.00
#
_symmetry.space_group_name_H-M   'P 1'
#
loop_
_entity.id
_entity.type
_entity.pdbx_description
1 polymer ?
#
loop_
_entity_poly.entity_id
_entity_poly.type
_entity_poly.pdbx_seq_one_letter_code
_entity_poly.pdbx_strand_id
1 'polypeptide(L)'
;MAEGGCLKNLLAGIGCLTVAAAGGIAGWHYRAQLGGLYRSIVERESPASSPLSGADSVPRTGRPSAQAFEAARRKQEAMARRGGPAYVTLSADEMASLIAVGLGPAGRAALDSIEVTLHEDRFEVRALLNTELLGAALLRPLAGILSAREPVRVSGGARVAAVGAVAWAPDSFVVRSFPFPRSAVPLLVNQLTRRPDGIVPIPVPATVGDLRIRPSGVTFYRRADG
;
A
#
# COMPACT_ATOMS: atom_id res chain seq x y z
N MET A 1 -1.98 66.01 -10.70
CA MET A 1 -1.27 64.79 -10.24
C MET A 1 -2.33 63.76 -9.85
N ALA A 2 -2.15 62.52 -10.34
CA ALA A 2 -2.73 61.26 -9.84
C ALA A 2 -4.25 60.98 -9.95
N GLU A 3 -4.72 60.52 -11.12
CA GLU A 3 -6.00 59.76 -11.22
C GLU A 3 -5.96 58.50 -12.12
N GLY A 4 -4.78 58.07 -12.60
CA GLY A 4 -4.67 56.92 -13.52
C GLY A 4 -4.37 55.55 -12.89
N GLY A 5 -4.09 55.49 -11.59
CA GLY A 5 -3.48 54.31 -10.94
C GLY A 5 -4.46 53.28 -10.36
N CYS A 6 -5.65 53.70 -9.92
CA CYS A 6 -6.54 52.81 -9.16
C CYS A 6 -7.35 51.84 -10.05
N LEU A 7 -7.75 52.27 -11.25
CA LEU A 7 -8.63 51.48 -12.12
C LEU A 7 -7.89 50.29 -12.79
N LYS A 8 -6.60 50.44 -13.11
CA LYS A 8 -5.79 49.37 -13.73
C LYS A 8 -5.52 48.20 -12.79
N ASN A 9 -5.34 48.48 -11.49
CA ASN A 9 -5.10 47.42 -10.49
C ASN A 9 -6.38 46.64 -10.16
N LEU A 10 -7.55 47.29 -10.25
CA LEU A 10 -8.86 46.64 -10.05
C LEU A 10 -9.20 45.70 -11.21
N LEU A 11 -8.94 46.12 -12.45
CA LEU A 11 -9.11 45.28 -13.65
C LEU A 11 -8.14 44.09 -13.70
N ALA A 12 -6.88 44.29 -13.31
CA ALA A 12 -5.89 43.21 -13.20
C ALA A 12 -6.26 42.21 -12.08
N GLY A 13 -6.76 42.72 -10.95
CA GLY A 13 -7.25 41.91 -9.84
C GLY A 13 -8.44 41.03 -10.22
N ILE A 14 -9.43 41.60 -10.92
CA ILE A 14 -10.60 40.86 -11.42
C ILE A 14 -10.17 39.81 -12.45
N GLY A 15 -9.27 40.16 -13.38
CA GLY A 15 -8.74 39.20 -14.37
C GLY A 15 -8.06 38.00 -13.72
N CYS A 16 -7.21 38.22 -12.72
CA CYS A 16 -6.51 37.14 -12.00
C CYS A 16 -7.47 36.23 -11.22
N LEU A 17 -8.47 36.82 -10.57
CA LEU A 17 -9.48 36.07 -9.80
C LEU A 17 -10.36 35.22 -10.72
N THR A 18 -10.68 35.72 -11.91
CA THR A 18 -11.46 34.98 -12.91
C THR A 18 -10.67 33.80 -13.49
N VAL A 19 -9.37 33.99 -13.77
CA VAL A 19 -8.49 32.90 -14.24
C VAL A 19 -8.29 31.84 -13.15
N ALA A 20 -8.12 32.25 -11.89
CA ALA A 20 -8.01 31.32 -10.76
C ALA A 20 -9.31 30.54 -10.54
N ALA A 21 -10.47 31.19 -10.62
CA ALA A 21 -11.77 30.52 -10.51
C ALA A 21 -12.01 29.56 -11.69
N ALA A 22 -11.71 29.99 -12.93
CA ALA A 22 -11.83 29.13 -14.11
C ALA A 22 -10.88 27.93 -14.05
N GLY A 23 -9.63 28.12 -13.60
CA GLY A 23 -8.67 27.05 -13.39
C GLY A 23 -9.09 26.08 -12.28
N GLY A 24 -9.67 26.60 -11.18
CA GLY A 24 -10.22 25.80 -10.10
C GLY A 24 -11.44 24.96 -10.53
N ILE A 25 -12.37 25.55 -11.27
CA ILE A 25 -13.56 24.87 -11.80
C ILE A 25 -13.17 23.85 -12.87
N ALA A 26 -12.26 24.20 -13.78
CA ALA A 26 -11.74 23.29 -14.79
C ALA A 26 -10.99 22.11 -14.14
N GLY A 27 -10.14 22.37 -13.15
CA GLY A 27 -9.47 21.33 -12.36
C GLY A 27 -10.45 20.43 -11.61
N TRP A 28 -11.52 21.00 -11.05
CA TRP A 28 -12.58 20.25 -10.37
C TRP A 28 -13.40 19.38 -11.32
N HIS A 29 -13.70 19.85 -12.53
CA HIS A 29 -14.42 19.07 -13.54
C HIS A 29 -13.53 17.97 -14.15
N TYR A 30 -12.25 18.26 -14.41
CA TYR A 30 -11.32 17.28 -14.98
C TYR A 30 -10.81 16.23 -14.00
N ARG A 31 -11.03 16.39 -12.68
CA ARG A 31 -10.68 15.38 -11.66
C ARG A 31 -11.32 14.01 -11.93
N ALA A 32 -12.50 13.99 -12.55
CA ALA A 32 -13.22 12.75 -12.88
C ALA A 32 -12.73 12.09 -14.18
N GLN A 33 -12.27 12.86 -15.16
CA GLN A 33 -11.79 12.33 -16.46
C GLN A 33 -10.32 11.87 -16.41
N LEU A 34 -9.45 12.54 -15.64
CA LEU A 34 -8.05 12.12 -15.50
C LEU A 34 -7.91 10.77 -14.75
N GLY A 35 -8.85 10.46 -13.84
CA GLY A 35 -8.90 9.15 -13.19
C GLY A 35 -9.18 7.98 -14.14
N GLY A 36 -9.88 8.22 -15.26
CA GLY A 36 -10.18 7.21 -16.28
C GLY A 36 -9.00 6.93 -17.21
N LEU A 37 -8.29 7.98 -17.65
CA LEU A 37 -7.10 7.82 -18.51
C LEU A 37 -5.92 7.19 -17.76
N TYR A 38 -5.73 7.55 -16.49
CA TYR A 38 -4.65 6.97 -15.67
C TYR A 38 -4.89 5.48 -15.37
N ARG A 39 -6.15 5.06 -15.18
CA ARG A 39 -6.52 3.63 -15.07
C ARG A 39 -6.12 2.85 -16.32
N SER A 40 -6.37 3.42 -17.50
CA SER A 40 -6.05 2.76 -18.78
C SER A 40 -4.56 2.64 -19.09
N ILE A 41 -3.70 3.43 -18.44
CA ILE A 41 -2.24 3.38 -18.61
C ILE A 41 -1.60 2.53 -17.53
N VAL A 42 -2.09 2.58 -16.28
CA VAL A 42 -1.61 1.70 -15.20
C VAL A 42 -2.04 0.24 -15.42
N GLU A 43 -3.15 -0.01 -16.10
CA GLU A 43 -3.58 -1.37 -16.49
C GLU A 43 -2.89 -1.89 -17.76
N ARG A 44 -2.16 -1.05 -18.52
CA ARG A 44 -1.56 -1.45 -19.81
C ARG A 44 -0.17 -2.07 -19.73
N GLU A 45 0.44 -2.06 -18.55
CA GLU A 45 1.79 -2.59 -18.32
C GLU A 45 1.79 -3.87 -17.47
N SER A 46 0.92 -4.80 -17.85
CA SER A 46 1.09 -6.23 -17.57
C SER A 46 1.20 -6.95 -18.91
N PRO A 47 2.41 -7.20 -19.44
CA PRO A 47 2.55 -8.06 -20.60
C PRO A 47 2.03 -9.46 -20.24
N ALA A 48 1.06 -9.91 -21.04
CA ALA A 48 0.45 -11.23 -20.97
C ALA A 48 1.52 -12.33 -20.83
N SER A 49 1.44 -13.09 -19.74
CA SER A 49 2.05 -14.41 -19.62
C SER A 49 0.93 -15.44 -19.52
N SER A 50 0.63 -16.03 -20.68
CA SER A 50 -0.06 -17.30 -20.98
C SER A 50 -1.28 -17.76 -20.16
N PRO A 51 -2.41 -18.12 -20.81
CA PRO A 51 -3.58 -18.67 -20.14
C PRO A 51 -3.36 -20.15 -19.82
N LEU A 52 -3.08 -20.46 -18.56
CA LEU A 52 -3.27 -21.81 -18.03
C LEU A 52 -4.12 -21.72 -16.76
N SER A 53 -5.40 -22.04 -16.95
CA SER A 53 -6.36 -22.58 -16.00
C SER A 53 -6.33 -22.07 -14.55
N GLY A 54 -7.39 -21.37 -14.17
CA GLY A 54 -7.84 -21.34 -12.79
C GLY A 54 -8.77 -20.18 -12.52
N ALA A 55 -10.08 -20.46 -12.59
CA ALA A 55 -11.21 -19.77 -11.97
C ALA A 55 -11.02 -18.28 -11.59
N ASP A 56 -11.93 -17.44 -12.08
CA ASP A 56 -12.20 -16.07 -11.61
C ASP A 56 -12.18 -16.02 -10.07
N SER A 57 -11.01 -15.80 -9.51
CA SER A 57 -10.79 -15.92 -8.08
C SER A 57 -10.88 -14.52 -7.53
N VAL A 58 -12.08 -14.20 -7.04
CA VAL A 58 -12.37 -12.92 -6.38
C VAL A 58 -11.29 -12.68 -5.31
N PRO A 59 -10.60 -11.52 -5.34
CA PRO A 59 -9.61 -11.16 -4.32
C PRO A 59 -10.18 -11.32 -2.92
N ARG A 60 -9.49 -12.10 -2.07
CA ARG A 60 -9.90 -12.24 -0.67
C ARG A 60 -9.28 -11.15 0.17
N THR A 61 -10.14 -10.45 0.90
CA THR A 61 -9.76 -9.47 1.93
C THR A 61 -9.84 -10.13 3.30
N GLY A 62 -8.79 -9.97 4.10
CA GLY A 62 -8.72 -10.45 5.47
C GLY A 62 -8.34 -9.35 6.46
N ARG A 63 -8.61 -9.58 7.74
CA ARG A 63 -8.35 -8.63 8.83
C ARG A 63 -7.48 -9.27 9.91
N PRO A 64 -6.54 -8.53 10.52
CA PRO A 64 -5.72 -9.06 11.60
C PRO A 64 -6.60 -9.46 12.79
N SER A 65 -6.33 -10.64 13.34
CA SER A 65 -6.90 -11.10 14.61
C SER A 65 -5.93 -12.02 15.35
N ALA A 66 -6.09 -12.13 16.67
CA ALA A 66 -5.28 -13.04 17.49
C ALA A 66 -5.48 -14.50 17.06
N GLN A 67 -6.71 -14.90 16.73
CA GLN A 67 -7.01 -16.25 16.27
C GLN A 67 -6.32 -16.57 14.93
N ALA A 68 -6.35 -15.63 13.97
CA ALA A 68 -5.68 -15.79 12.69
C ALA A 68 -4.15 -15.79 12.83
N PHE A 69 -3.60 -14.98 13.74
CA PHE A 69 -2.17 -15.01 14.04
C PHE A 69 -1.72 -16.38 14.57
N GLU A 70 -2.45 -16.93 15.54
CA GLU A 70 -2.16 -18.25 16.08
C GLU A 70 -2.35 -19.38 15.06
N ALA A 71 -3.34 -19.26 14.16
CA ALA A 71 -3.51 -20.20 13.06
C ALA A 71 -2.33 -20.16 12.07
N ALA A 72 -1.89 -18.96 11.70
CA ALA A 72 -0.70 -18.76 10.87
C ALA A 72 0.54 -19.38 11.53
N ARG A 73 0.76 -19.08 12.83
CA ARG A 73 1.87 -19.62 13.62
C ARG A 73 1.87 -21.14 13.66
N ARG A 74 0.72 -21.78 13.91
CA ARG A 74 0.60 -23.25 13.91
C ARG A 74 0.98 -23.87 12.56
N LYS A 75 0.56 -23.26 11.45
CA LYS A 75 0.92 -23.73 10.10
C LYS A 75 2.41 -23.57 9.84
N GLN A 76 2.97 -22.43 10.22
CA GLN A 76 4.41 -22.15 10.13
C GLN A 76 5.22 -23.13 10.97
N GLU A 77 4.82 -23.41 12.21
CA GLU A 77 5.45 -24.41 13.08
C GLU A 77 5.35 -25.83 12.52
N ALA A 78 4.19 -26.21 11.98
CA ALA A 78 4.03 -27.51 11.34
C ALA A 78 5.02 -27.70 10.19
N MET A 79 5.19 -26.67 9.35
CA MET A 79 6.20 -26.65 8.27
C MET A 79 7.64 -26.59 8.80
N ALA A 80 7.89 -26.04 9.98
CA ALA A 80 9.23 -25.99 10.57
C ALA A 80 9.70 -27.33 11.16
N ARG A 81 8.77 -28.23 11.52
CA ARG A 81 9.09 -29.55 12.08
C ARG A 81 9.83 -30.44 11.07
N ARG A 82 10.76 -31.26 11.58
CA ARG A 82 11.40 -32.34 10.81
C ARG A 82 10.31 -33.26 10.23
N GLY A 83 10.32 -33.43 8.91
CA GLY A 83 9.28 -34.23 8.21
C GLY A 83 7.91 -33.54 8.08
N GLY A 84 7.78 -32.26 8.43
CA GLY A 84 6.54 -31.51 8.19
C GLY A 84 6.22 -31.34 6.68
N PRO A 85 5.10 -30.68 6.34
CA PRO A 85 4.70 -30.49 4.94
C PRO A 85 5.70 -29.64 4.15
N ALA A 86 5.81 -29.91 2.85
CA ALA A 86 6.66 -29.16 1.92
C ALA A 86 6.13 -27.74 1.61
N TYR A 87 4.83 -27.50 1.83
CA TYR A 87 4.21 -26.20 1.66
C TYR A 87 3.06 -26.01 2.66
N VAL A 88 2.75 -24.75 2.97
CA VAL A 88 1.55 -24.37 3.73
C VAL A 88 0.89 -23.17 3.08
N THR A 89 -0.44 -23.16 3.05
CA THR A 89 -1.21 -22.04 2.52
C THR A 89 -1.86 -21.26 3.64
N LEU A 90 -1.59 -19.96 3.67
CA LEU A 90 -2.18 -18.99 4.58
C LEU A 90 -3.37 -18.27 3.93
N SER A 91 -4.41 -18.04 4.72
CA SER A 91 -5.56 -17.22 4.33
C SER A 91 -5.20 -15.72 4.33
N ALA A 92 -6.10 -14.90 3.80
CA ALA A 92 -5.96 -13.45 3.86
C ALA A 92 -5.91 -12.94 5.31
N ASP A 93 -6.72 -13.49 6.23
CA ASP A 93 -6.70 -13.11 7.65
C ASP A 93 -5.39 -13.47 8.34
N GLU A 94 -4.88 -14.67 8.06
CA GLU A 94 -3.60 -15.15 8.59
C GLU A 94 -2.45 -14.26 8.11
N MET A 95 -2.44 -13.89 6.83
CA MET A 95 -1.46 -12.96 6.28
C MET A 95 -1.62 -11.53 6.82
N ALA A 96 -2.85 -11.05 6.99
CA ALA A 96 -3.12 -9.75 7.59
C ALA A 96 -2.51 -9.67 9.00
N SER A 97 -2.68 -10.72 9.81
CA SER A 97 -2.07 -10.82 11.12
C SER A 97 -0.54 -10.81 11.07
N LEU A 98 0.09 -11.55 10.15
CA LEU A 98 1.56 -11.55 10.02
C LEU A 98 2.11 -10.20 9.56
N ILE A 99 1.44 -9.52 8.61
CA ILE A 99 1.80 -8.17 8.17
C ILE A 99 1.65 -7.17 9.33
N ALA A 100 0.56 -7.25 10.10
CA ALA A 100 0.35 -6.40 11.27
C ALA A 100 1.47 -6.56 12.31
N VAL A 101 1.96 -7.80 12.53
CA VAL A 101 3.14 -8.03 13.37
C VAL A 101 4.38 -7.38 12.77
N GLY A 102 4.61 -7.59 11.47
CA GLY A 102 5.74 -7.06 10.70
C GLY A 102 5.87 -5.54 10.71
N LEU A 103 4.75 -4.81 10.71
CA LEU A 103 4.70 -3.34 10.83
C LEU A 103 5.31 -2.80 12.13
N GLY A 104 5.40 -3.64 13.18
CA GLY A 104 5.92 -3.24 14.49
C GLY A 104 5.02 -2.22 15.22
N PRO A 105 5.45 -1.75 16.41
CA PRO A 105 4.66 -0.81 17.22
C PRO A 105 4.41 0.53 16.51
N ALA A 106 5.41 1.07 15.82
CA ALA A 106 5.29 2.35 15.11
C ALA A 106 4.28 2.29 13.96
N GLY A 107 4.38 1.26 13.10
CA GLY A 107 3.45 1.08 12.00
C GLY A 107 2.01 0.82 12.47
N ARG A 108 1.84 0.05 13.56
CA ARG A 108 0.52 -0.16 14.19
C ARG A 108 -0.06 1.08 14.87
N ALA A 109 0.78 1.99 15.36
CA ALA A 109 0.30 3.28 15.87
C ALA A 109 -0.12 4.23 14.73
N ALA A 110 0.53 4.11 13.56
CA ALA A 110 0.24 4.91 12.39
C ALA A 110 -0.96 4.41 11.58
N LEU A 111 -1.25 3.12 11.60
CA LEU A 111 -2.30 2.48 10.82
C LEU A 111 -3.35 1.83 11.73
N ASP A 112 -4.58 2.32 11.62
CA ASP A 112 -5.77 1.75 12.25
C ASP A 112 -6.59 0.96 11.21
N SER A 113 -7.40 0.00 11.65
CA SER A 113 -8.34 -0.75 10.81
C SER A 113 -7.70 -1.38 9.57
N ILE A 114 -6.59 -2.10 9.79
CA ILE A 114 -5.83 -2.78 8.72
C ILE A 114 -6.69 -3.87 8.07
N GLU A 115 -6.79 -3.84 6.75
CA GLU A 115 -7.32 -4.89 5.89
C GLU A 115 -6.27 -5.26 4.85
N VAL A 116 -6.12 -6.55 4.56
CA VAL A 116 -5.19 -7.04 3.54
C VAL A 116 -5.97 -7.77 2.47
N THR A 117 -5.84 -7.31 1.23
CA THR A 117 -6.40 -7.97 0.05
C THR A 117 -5.28 -8.66 -0.72
N LEU A 118 -5.53 -9.92 -1.07
CA LEU A 118 -4.61 -10.73 -1.86
C LEU A 118 -4.90 -10.57 -3.34
N HIS A 119 -3.88 -10.20 -4.11
CA HIS A 119 -3.90 -10.18 -5.57
C HIS A 119 -2.90 -11.22 -6.10
N GLU A 120 -2.85 -11.46 -7.41
CA GLU A 120 -1.78 -12.29 -7.98
C GLU A 120 -0.44 -11.59 -7.74
N ASP A 121 0.49 -12.29 -7.09
CA ASP A 121 1.87 -11.87 -6.77
C ASP A 121 2.03 -10.61 -5.91
N ARG A 122 0.95 -10.06 -5.34
CA ARG A 122 0.98 -8.77 -4.64
C ARG A 122 -0.01 -8.70 -3.47
N PHE A 123 0.36 -7.92 -2.47
CA PHE A 123 -0.53 -7.51 -1.39
C PHE A 123 -1.04 -6.09 -1.61
N GLU A 124 -2.30 -5.85 -1.27
CA GLU A 124 -2.86 -4.52 -1.05
C GLU A 124 -3.29 -4.41 0.41
N VAL A 125 -2.74 -3.43 1.13
CA VAL A 125 -3.13 -3.09 2.50
C VAL A 125 -3.97 -1.82 2.47
N ARG A 126 -5.17 -1.90 3.03
CA ARG A 126 -6.06 -0.76 3.24
C ARG A 126 -6.12 -0.48 4.74
N ALA A 127 -6.03 0.79 5.13
CA ALA A 127 -6.07 1.18 6.53
C ALA A 127 -6.52 2.63 6.67
N LEU A 128 -6.78 3.06 7.91
CA LEU A 128 -6.89 4.46 8.29
C LEU A 128 -5.53 4.92 8.82
N LEU A 129 -4.95 5.89 8.15
CA LEU A 129 -3.64 6.44 8.43
C LEU A 129 -3.74 7.67 9.32
N ASN A 130 -3.04 7.66 10.45
CA ASN A 130 -2.84 8.85 11.25
C ASN A 130 -1.80 9.77 10.58
N THR A 131 -2.27 10.85 9.97
CA THR A 131 -1.45 11.76 9.17
C THR A 131 -0.48 12.57 10.02
N GLU A 132 -0.76 12.78 11.31
CA GLU A 132 0.13 13.49 12.22
C GLU A 132 1.46 12.74 12.45
N LEU A 133 1.45 11.41 12.28
CA LEU A 133 2.64 10.56 12.43
C LEU A 133 3.49 10.50 11.15
N LEU A 134 2.91 10.86 10.01
CA LEU A 134 3.64 11.16 8.78
C LEU A 134 4.15 12.59 8.87
N GLY A 135 5.37 12.74 9.39
CA GLY A 135 5.96 14.03 9.73
C GLY A 135 5.68 15.13 8.70
N ALA A 136 5.45 16.35 9.21
CA ALA A 136 4.92 17.49 8.45
C ALA A 136 5.65 17.79 7.12
N ALA A 137 6.93 17.46 7.00
CA ALA A 137 7.71 17.67 5.78
C ALA A 137 7.17 16.88 4.56
N LEU A 138 6.68 15.66 4.75
CA LEU A 138 6.17 14.81 3.66
C LEU A 138 4.73 15.18 3.27
N LEU A 139 3.97 15.75 4.20
CA LEU A 139 2.59 16.16 3.98
C LEU A 139 2.43 17.66 3.71
N ARG A 140 3.49 18.46 3.73
CA ARG A 140 3.43 19.94 3.63
C ARG A 140 2.56 20.49 2.48
N PRO A 141 2.63 19.96 1.24
CA PRO A 141 1.75 20.42 0.16
C PRO A 141 0.27 20.10 0.40
N LEU A 142 -0.03 19.12 1.26
CA LEU A 142 -1.35 18.56 1.52
C LEU A 142 -1.83 18.81 2.97
N ALA A 143 -1.05 19.51 3.80
CA ALA A 143 -1.28 19.63 5.24
C ALA A 143 -2.58 20.37 5.62
N GLY A 144 -3.14 21.15 4.70
CA GLY A 144 -4.46 21.80 4.87
C GLY A 144 -5.63 21.06 4.21
N ILE A 145 -5.37 19.96 3.49
CA ILE A 145 -6.37 19.20 2.72
C ILE A 145 -6.65 17.85 3.41
N LEU A 146 -5.66 17.30 4.10
CA LEU A 146 -5.76 16.02 4.79
C LEU A 146 -6.28 16.21 6.21
N SER A 147 -7.18 15.32 6.60
CA SER A 147 -7.70 15.16 7.96
C SER A 147 -6.65 14.46 8.83
N ALA A 148 -6.84 14.48 10.16
CA ALA A 148 -5.99 13.74 11.09
C ALA A 148 -5.95 12.22 10.81
N ARG A 149 -7.04 11.67 10.25
CA ARG A 149 -7.13 10.28 9.80
C ARG A 149 -7.61 10.22 8.37
N GLU A 150 -6.81 9.59 7.51
CA GLU A 150 -7.11 9.47 6.08
C GLU A 150 -7.06 8.01 5.64
N PRO A 151 -7.97 7.55 4.75
CA PRO A 151 -7.87 6.22 4.19
C PRO A 151 -6.60 6.12 3.35
N VAL A 152 -5.82 5.06 3.57
CA VAL A 152 -4.62 4.75 2.80
C VAL A 152 -4.75 3.39 2.13
N ARG A 153 -4.18 3.28 0.95
CA ARG A 153 -3.97 2.03 0.21
C ARG A 153 -2.48 1.91 -0.11
N VAL A 154 -1.88 0.81 0.31
CA VAL A 154 -0.46 0.51 0.09
C VAL A 154 -0.36 -0.84 -0.60
N SER A 155 0.30 -0.89 -1.76
CA SER A 155 0.42 -2.13 -2.51
C SER A 155 1.88 -2.43 -2.86
N GLY A 156 2.21 -3.71 -2.99
CA GLY A 156 3.57 -4.13 -3.31
C GLY A 156 3.72 -5.65 -3.41
N GLY A 157 4.78 -6.08 -4.07
CA GLY A 157 5.17 -7.49 -4.13
C GLY A 157 5.90 -7.93 -2.86
N ALA A 158 5.91 -9.23 -2.59
CA ALA A 158 6.71 -9.79 -1.51
C ALA A 158 7.62 -10.90 -2.02
N ARG A 159 8.80 -11.00 -1.41
CA ARG A 159 9.81 -12.01 -1.75
C ARG A 159 10.52 -12.49 -0.51
N VAL A 160 11.04 -13.72 -0.54
CA VAL A 160 11.95 -14.19 0.51
C VAL A 160 13.24 -13.38 0.39
N ALA A 161 13.57 -12.59 1.40
CA ALA A 161 14.73 -11.70 1.37
C ALA A 161 15.90 -12.20 2.21
N ALA A 162 15.59 -12.86 3.34
CA ALA A 162 16.57 -13.46 4.22
C ALA A 162 15.97 -14.71 4.88
N VAL A 163 16.84 -15.52 5.48
CA VAL A 163 16.39 -16.67 6.27
C VAL A 163 15.49 -16.18 7.40
N GLY A 164 14.24 -16.67 7.42
CA GLY A 164 13.25 -16.34 8.44
C GLY A 164 12.49 -15.03 8.21
N ALA A 165 12.65 -14.38 7.05
CA ALA A 165 11.92 -13.16 6.74
C ALA A 165 11.53 -13.07 5.25
N VAL A 166 10.25 -12.78 5.03
CA VAL A 166 9.74 -12.31 3.73
C VAL A 166 9.76 -10.79 3.74
N ALA A 167 10.38 -10.17 2.76
CA ALA A 167 10.29 -8.73 2.57
C ALA A 167 9.08 -8.41 1.69
N TRP A 168 8.08 -7.73 2.27
CA TRP A 168 7.08 -7.02 1.49
C TRP A 168 7.63 -5.66 1.12
N ALA A 169 7.68 -5.35 -0.17
CA ALA A 169 8.25 -4.12 -0.72
C ALA A 169 7.12 -3.30 -1.37
N PRO A 170 6.54 -2.33 -0.66
CA PRO A 170 5.57 -1.42 -1.23
C PRO A 170 6.16 -0.60 -2.39
N ASP A 171 5.43 -0.54 -3.50
CA ASP A 171 5.77 0.26 -4.69
C ASP A 171 4.68 1.29 -5.03
N SER A 172 3.54 1.23 -4.33
CA SER A 172 2.37 2.07 -4.51
C SER A 172 1.84 2.50 -3.15
N PHE A 173 1.60 3.81 -3.01
CA PHE A 173 1.08 4.42 -1.79
C PHE A 173 0.08 5.49 -2.18
N VAL A 174 -1.18 5.30 -1.80
CA VAL A 174 -2.28 6.20 -2.14
C VAL A 174 -2.97 6.62 -0.86
N VAL A 175 -3.03 7.92 -0.61
CA VAL A 175 -3.83 8.49 0.48
C VAL A 175 -5.07 9.12 -0.13
N ARG A 176 -6.24 8.61 0.25
CA ARG A 176 -7.55 8.98 -0.28
C ARG A 176 -7.65 8.79 -1.79
N SER A 177 -7.26 9.78 -2.58
CA SER A 177 -7.23 9.74 -4.06
C SER A 177 -5.94 10.32 -4.63
N PHE A 178 -4.95 10.56 -3.78
CA PHE A 178 -3.66 11.13 -4.15
C PHE A 178 -2.61 10.01 -4.18
N PRO A 179 -2.19 9.56 -5.38
CA PRO A 179 -1.07 8.64 -5.51
C PRO A 179 0.24 9.38 -5.24
N PHE A 180 1.08 8.81 -4.38
CA PHE A 180 2.42 9.34 -4.15
C PHE A 180 3.39 8.86 -5.25
N PRO A 181 4.40 9.67 -5.61
CA PRO A 181 5.45 9.25 -6.53
C PRO A 181 6.16 7.99 -6.03
N ARG A 182 6.46 7.04 -6.93
CA ARG A 182 7.12 5.76 -6.57
C ARG A 182 8.42 5.95 -5.80
N SER A 183 9.19 6.99 -6.12
CA SER A 183 10.44 7.33 -5.43
C SER A 183 10.25 7.78 -3.97
N ALA A 184 9.06 8.27 -3.61
CA ALA A 184 8.72 8.68 -2.25
C ALA A 184 8.20 7.51 -1.40
N VAL A 185 7.74 6.41 -2.01
CA VAL A 185 7.14 5.28 -1.29
C VAL A 185 8.07 4.68 -0.24
N PRO A 186 9.35 4.38 -0.53
CA PRO A 186 10.27 3.85 0.49
C PRO A 186 10.43 4.81 1.68
N LEU A 187 10.50 6.12 1.43
CA LEU A 187 10.61 7.14 2.48
C LEU A 187 9.37 7.18 3.38
N LEU A 188 8.17 7.04 2.79
CA LEU A 188 6.92 6.98 3.54
C LEU A 188 6.84 5.70 4.38
N VAL A 189 7.20 4.56 3.79
CA VAL A 189 7.26 3.27 4.51
C VAL A 189 8.25 3.34 5.66
N ASN A 190 9.42 3.93 5.43
CA ASN A 190 10.44 4.15 6.46
C ASN A 190 9.92 5.00 7.62
N GLN A 191 9.23 6.09 7.30
CA GLN A 191 8.64 6.96 8.31
C GLN A 191 7.58 6.24 9.15
N LEU A 192 6.71 5.44 8.52
CA LEU A 192 5.64 4.69 9.18
C LEU A 192 6.18 3.57 10.07
N THR A 193 7.16 2.82 9.55
CA THR A 193 7.71 1.63 10.23
C THR A 193 8.88 1.97 11.16
N ARG A 194 9.42 3.20 11.07
CA ARG A 194 10.68 3.63 11.71
C ARG A 194 11.86 2.72 11.34
N ARG A 195 11.89 2.26 10.09
CA ARG A 195 12.98 1.43 9.51
C ARG A 195 13.59 2.14 8.30
N PRO A 196 14.83 1.84 7.89
CA PRO A 196 15.51 2.56 6.81
C PRO A 196 15.40 1.90 5.42
N ASP A 197 14.84 0.70 5.33
CA ASP A 197 14.99 -0.23 4.21
C ASP A 197 13.83 -0.22 3.20
N GLY A 198 12.77 0.53 3.46
CA GLY A 198 11.60 0.67 2.60
C GLY A 198 10.77 -0.61 2.49
N ILE A 199 11.01 -1.57 3.38
CA ILE A 199 10.38 -2.88 3.37
C ILE A 199 9.66 -3.16 4.69
N VAL A 200 8.61 -3.97 4.61
CA VAL A 200 7.91 -4.51 5.75
C VAL A 200 8.28 -5.98 5.88
N PRO A 201 9.13 -6.36 6.86
CA PRO A 201 9.48 -7.75 7.10
C PRO A 201 8.27 -8.50 7.67
N ILE A 202 7.88 -9.57 7.00
CA ILE A 202 6.87 -10.52 7.44
C ILE A 202 7.62 -11.71 8.05
N PRO A 203 7.43 -11.98 9.36
CA PRO A 203 8.14 -13.07 10.03
C PRO A 203 7.67 -14.42 9.50
N VAL A 204 8.62 -15.27 9.12
CA VAL A 204 8.38 -16.64 8.67
C VAL A 204 9.42 -17.59 9.27
N PRO A 205 9.16 -18.91 9.31
CA PRO A 205 10.19 -19.88 9.69
C PRO A 205 11.40 -19.82 8.77
N ALA A 206 12.59 -20.10 9.32
CA ALA A 206 13.84 -20.21 8.55
C ALA A 206 13.79 -21.25 7.43
N THR A 207 12.87 -22.22 7.54
CA THR A 207 12.61 -23.28 6.56
C THR A 207 11.89 -22.78 5.30
N VAL A 208 11.37 -21.54 5.27
CA VAL A 208 10.78 -20.98 4.05
C VAL A 208 11.88 -20.65 3.05
N GLY A 209 11.74 -21.20 1.85
CA GLY A 209 12.63 -20.95 0.71
C GLY A 209 12.00 -20.05 -0.35
N ASP A 210 10.68 -20.14 -0.52
CA ASP A 210 9.95 -19.39 -1.54
C ASP A 210 8.50 -19.13 -1.10
N LEU A 211 7.81 -18.23 -1.80
CA LEU A 211 6.41 -17.90 -1.57
C LEU A 211 5.66 -17.63 -2.88
N ARG A 212 4.36 -17.94 -2.90
CA ARG A 212 3.47 -17.56 -3.98
C ARG A 212 2.20 -16.90 -3.44
N ILE A 213 1.86 -15.75 -4.00
CA ILE A 213 0.66 -14.99 -3.61
C ILE A 213 -0.39 -15.20 -4.68
N ARG A 214 -1.57 -15.66 -4.27
CA ARG A 214 -2.75 -15.77 -5.12
C ARG A 214 -3.94 -15.10 -4.47
N PRO A 215 -4.98 -14.71 -5.22
CA PRO A 215 -6.22 -14.17 -4.66
C PRO A 215 -6.87 -15.09 -3.61
N SER A 216 -6.66 -16.40 -3.72
CA SER A 216 -7.20 -17.41 -2.81
C SER A 216 -6.41 -17.60 -1.52
N GLY A 217 -5.14 -17.18 -1.46
CA GLY A 217 -4.24 -17.40 -0.33
C GLY A 217 -2.76 -17.23 -0.68
N VAL A 218 -1.90 -17.29 0.34
CA VAL A 218 -0.43 -17.25 0.19
C VAL A 218 0.17 -18.60 0.51
N THR A 219 0.86 -19.21 -0.44
CA THR A 219 1.55 -20.48 -0.22
C THR A 219 3.02 -20.21 0.09
N PHE A 220 3.49 -20.67 1.24
CA PHE A 220 4.91 -20.74 1.56
C PHE A 220 5.45 -22.12 1.20
N TYR A 221 6.58 -22.13 0.51
CA TYR A 221 7.31 -23.35 0.15
C TYR A 221 8.51 -23.53 1.05
N ARG A 222 8.70 -24.75 1.52
CA ARG A 222 9.89 -25.15 2.25
C ARG A 222 11.09 -25.08 1.32
N ARG A 223 12.23 -24.60 1.82
CA ARG A 223 13.53 -24.68 1.16
C ARG A 223 13.88 -26.15 0.91
N ALA A 224 14.36 -26.46 -0.29
CA ALA A 224 14.95 -27.77 -0.54
C ALA A 224 16.23 -27.89 0.30
N ASP A 225 16.32 -28.94 1.12
CA ASP A 225 17.56 -29.29 1.79
C ASP A 225 18.56 -29.68 0.69
N GLY A 226 19.60 -28.87 0.49
CA GLY A 226 20.69 -29.13 -0.45
C GLY A 226 21.78 -29.98 0.15
#